data_AF-A0A373QA04-F1
#
_entry.id   AF-A0A373QA04-F1
#
_cell.length_a   1.000
_cell.length_b   1.000
_cell.length_c   1.000
_cell.angle_alpha   90.00
_cell.angle_beta   90.00
_cell.angle_gamma   90.00
#
_symmetry.space_group_name_H-M   'P 1'
#
loop_
_entity.id
_entity.type
_entity.pdbx_description
1 polymer ?
#
loop_
_entity_poly.entity_id
_entity_poly.type
_entity_poly.pdbx_seq_one_letter_code
_entity_poly.pdbx_strand_id
1 'polypeptide(L)'
;MGEKINSHIPNAVPTAEGAIEIAITETPFTIHGSKSLVLGYGKIGKILSKDLYALGAQTYVEARKYADLAMIEGHGYEPLPLDNLKDHIHEFDIIFNTIPSLILDDEILTKVKKDALIIDLASKPGGIDFDAAKAYGLKVIWALSLPGKIAPVSSGAIIKDTIMNIIKELGV
;
A
#
# COMPACT_ATOMS: atom_id res chain seq x y z
N MET A 1 -6.10 -25.44 19.81
CA MET A 1 -5.73 -25.03 18.44
C MET A 1 -6.27 -23.62 18.26
N GLY A 2 -5.50 -22.60 18.63
CA GLY A 2 -5.97 -21.21 18.57
C GLY A 2 -5.64 -20.61 17.21
N GLU A 3 -6.59 -20.64 16.29
CA GLU A 3 -6.49 -19.78 15.11
C GLU A 3 -6.53 -18.32 15.61
N LYS A 4 -5.46 -17.57 15.35
CA LYS A 4 -5.45 -16.12 15.60
C LYS A 4 -6.54 -15.51 14.72
N ILE A 5 -7.62 -15.07 15.34
CA ILE A 5 -8.67 -14.28 14.67
C ILE A 5 -8.01 -13.13 13.92
N ASN A 6 -8.09 -13.18 12.59
CA ASN A 6 -7.28 -12.37 11.70
C ASN A 6 -7.94 -10.99 11.50
N SER A 7 -8.06 -10.23 12.59
CA SER A 7 -8.78 -8.94 12.71
C SER A 7 -8.32 -7.82 11.75
N HIS A 8 -7.25 -8.03 10.98
CA HIS A 8 -6.64 -7.02 10.12
C HIS A 8 -6.92 -7.17 8.62
N ILE A 9 -7.49 -8.31 8.16
CA ILE A 9 -7.87 -8.46 6.74
C ILE A 9 -9.00 -7.49 6.34
N PRO A 10 -10.07 -7.32 7.15
CA PRO A 10 -11.21 -6.54 6.68
C PRO A 10 -10.88 -5.05 6.47
N ASN A 11 -9.94 -4.51 7.24
CA ASN A 11 -9.50 -3.11 7.09
C ASN A 11 -8.62 -2.87 5.86
N ALA A 12 -8.18 -3.92 5.16
CA ALA A 12 -7.35 -3.77 3.96
C ALA A 12 -8.12 -3.08 2.82
N VAL A 13 -9.40 -3.40 2.63
CA VAL A 13 -10.27 -2.80 1.60
C VAL A 13 -10.43 -1.29 1.79
N PRO A 14 -10.94 -0.78 2.93
CA PRO A 14 -11.08 0.67 3.10
C PRO A 14 -9.74 1.41 3.16
N THR A 15 -8.63 0.72 3.50
CA THR A 15 -7.28 1.30 3.39
C THR A 15 -6.87 1.47 1.93
N ALA A 16 -7.11 0.46 1.08
CA ALA A 16 -6.81 0.53 -0.35
C ALA A 16 -7.67 1.60 -1.06
N GLU A 17 -8.98 1.64 -0.76
CA GLU A 17 -9.88 2.69 -1.27
C GLU A 17 -9.40 4.08 -0.87
N GLY A 18 -9.03 4.28 0.40
CA GLY A 18 -8.48 5.56 0.87
C GLY A 18 -7.14 5.92 0.23
N ALA A 19 -6.28 4.94 -0.05
CA ALA A 19 -5.02 5.19 -0.74
C ALA A 19 -5.26 5.66 -2.19
N ILE A 20 -6.21 5.04 -2.88
CA ILE A 20 -6.61 5.42 -4.24
C ILE A 20 -7.28 6.79 -4.25
N GLU A 21 -8.13 7.10 -3.27
CA GLU A 21 -8.74 8.42 -3.11
C GLU A 21 -7.67 9.51 -2.98
N ILE A 22 -6.69 9.32 -2.09
CA ILE A 22 -5.55 10.24 -1.95
C ILE A 22 -4.82 10.39 -3.28
N ALA A 23 -4.53 9.28 -3.97
CA ALA A 23 -3.82 9.33 -5.24
C ALA A 23 -4.59 10.12 -6.32
N ILE A 24 -5.91 9.94 -6.42
CA ILE A 24 -6.78 10.69 -7.33
C ILE A 24 -6.82 12.17 -6.96
N THR A 25 -6.93 12.49 -5.66
CA THR A 25 -7.02 13.86 -5.17
C THR A 25 -5.71 14.63 -5.35
N GLU A 26 -4.58 13.94 -5.21
CA GLU A 26 -3.26 14.57 -5.05
C GLU A 26 -2.40 14.54 -6.32
N THR A 27 -2.87 13.90 -7.39
CA THR A 27 -2.21 13.88 -8.70
C THR A 27 -2.99 14.72 -9.72
N PRO A 28 -2.31 15.42 -10.65
CA PRO A 28 -2.98 16.18 -11.72
C PRO A 28 -3.33 15.31 -12.95
N PHE A 29 -3.19 13.99 -12.85
CA PHE A 29 -3.38 13.04 -13.94
C PHE A 29 -4.25 11.86 -13.46
N THR A 30 -4.71 11.03 -14.41
CA THR A 30 -5.54 9.87 -14.07
C THR A 30 -4.72 8.70 -13.56
N ILE A 31 -5.28 7.91 -12.64
CA ILE A 31 -4.71 6.61 -12.27
C ILE A 31 -4.57 5.69 -13.50
N HIS A 32 -5.55 5.73 -14.39
CA HIS A 32 -5.50 5.02 -15.66
C HIS A 32 -4.27 5.44 -16.47
N GLY A 33 -3.45 4.46 -16.89
CA GLY A 33 -2.22 4.67 -17.64
C GLY A 33 -1.01 5.11 -16.81
N SER A 34 -1.18 5.47 -15.53
CA SER A 34 -0.07 5.82 -14.64
C SER A 34 0.80 4.60 -14.30
N LYS A 35 2.10 4.81 -14.07
CA LYS A 35 2.98 3.78 -13.48
C LYS A 35 2.90 3.84 -11.97
N SER A 36 2.21 2.86 -11.38
CA SER A 36 1.98 2.78 -9.94
C SER A 36 2.75 1.61 -9.33
N LEU A 37 3.58 1.88 -8.31
CA LEU A 37 4.30 0.88 -7.55
C LEU A 37 3.66 0.66 -6.18
N VAL A 38 3.39 -0.59 -5.83
CA VAL A 38 3.01 -1.01 -4.48
C VAL A 38 4.19 -1.70 -3.81
N LEU A 39 4.73 -1.13 -2.74
CA LEU A 39 5.78 -1.75 -1.94
C LEU A 39 5.16 -2.72 -0.94
N GLY A 40 5.47 -4.01 -1.11
CA GLY A 40 5.03 -5.10 -0.26
C GLY A 40 3.72 -5.76 -0.70
N TYR A 41 3.76 -7.09 -0.88
CA TYR A 41 2.60 -7.91 -1.24
C TYR A 41 1.83 -8.51 -0.05
N GLY A 42 1.59 -7.67 0.96
CA GLY A 42 0.82 -8.02 2.15
C GLY A 42 -0.70 -7.98 1.94
N LYS A 43 -1.48 -7.90 3.03
CA LYS A 43 -2.95 -7.81 2.98
C LYS A 43 -3.43 -6.57 2.22
N ILE A 44 -2.88 -5.40 2.56
CA ILE A 44 -3.19 -4.13 1.89
C ILE A 44 -2.67 -4.16 0.46
N GLY A 45 -1.39 -4.53 0.27
CA GLY A 45 -0.77 -4.58 -1.05
C GLY A 45 -1.53 -5.44 -2.05
N LYS A 46 -2.06 -6.60 -1.65
CA LYS A 46 -2.88 -7.47 -2.51
C LYS A 46 -4.16 -6.79 -2.99
N ILE A 47 -4.89 -6.14 -2.10
CA ILE A 47 -6.15 -5.46 -2.45
C ILE A 47 -5.85 -4.22 -3.29
N LEU A 48 -4.89 -3.40 -2.86
CA LEU A 48 -4.50 -2.18 -3.56
C LEU A 48 -4.00 -2.46 -4.98
N SER A 49 -3.15 -3.47 -5.17
CA SER A 49 -2.66 -3.83 -6.51
C SER A 49 -3.80 -4.27 -7.43
N LYS A 50 -4.75 -5.06 -6.89
CA LYS A 50 -5.94 -5.49 -7.63
C LYS A 50 -6.82 -4.30 -8.03
N ASP A 51 -7.03 -3.35 -7.13
CA ASP A 51 -7.88 -2.18 -7.40
C ASP A 51 -7.18 -1.19 -8.38
N LEU A 52 -5.87 -0.94 -8.24
CA LEU A 52 -5.09 -0.13 -9.18
C LEU A 52 -5.09 -0.73 -10.59
N TYR A 53 -4.90 -2.04 -10.69
CA TYR A 53 -4.94 -2.75 -11.97
C TYR A 53 -6.33 -2.66 -12.61
N ALA A 54 -7.39 -2.82 -11.83
CA ALA A 54 -8.77 -2.68 -12.31
C ALA A 54 -9.11 -1.25 -12.78
N LEU A 55 -8.44 -0.23 -12.24
CA LEU A 55 -8.53 1.16 -12.69
C LEU A 55 -7.67 1.44 -13.94
N GLY A 56 -6.87 0.46 -14.39
CA GLY A 56 -6.03 0.53 -15.57
C GLY A 56 -4.68 1.20 -15.35
N ALA A 57 -4.16 1.24 -14.12
CA ALA A 57 -2.77 1.61 -13.87
C ALA A 57 -1.82 0.50 -14.35
N GLN A 58 -0.64 0.88 -14.83
CA GLN A 58 0.48 -0.04 -14.98
C GLN A 58 0.97 -0.39 -13.58
N THR A 59 0.53 -1.54 -13.08
CA THR A 59 0.64 -1.91 -11.66
C THR A 59 1.87 -2.76 -11.44
N TYR A 60 2.86 -2.18 -10.76
CA TYR A 60 4.06 -2.86 -10.30
C TYR A 60 3.93 -3.17 -8.82
N VAL A 61 4.44 -4.32 -8.40
CA VAL A 61 4.39 -4.73 -7.00
C VAL A 61 5.74 -5.26 -6.57
N GLU A 62 6.30 -4.66 -5.53
CA GLU A 62 7.53 -5.14 -4.93
C GLU A 62 7.24 -6.30 -3.97
N ALA A 63 8.06 -7.35 -4.08
CA ALA A 63 8.12 -8.41 -3.09
C ALA A 63 9.51 -9.04 -2.98
N ARG A 64 9.81 -9.53 -1.76
CA ARG A 64 11.06 -10.25 -1.46
C ARG A 64 11.00 -11.75 -1.73
N LYS A 65 9.82 -12.36 -1.68
CA LYS A 65 9.66 -13.82 -1.80
C LYS A 65 9.35 -14.18 -3.24
N TYR A 66 10.09 -15.14 -3.80
CA TYR A 66 9.83 -15.67 -5.14
C TYR A 66 8.39 -16.18 -5.32
N ALA A 67 7.80 -16.77 -4.28
CA ALA A 67 6.40 -17.20 -4.32
C ALA A 67 5.43 -16.02 -4.47
N ASP A 68 5.69 -14.89 -3.80
CA ASP A 68 4.88 -13.68 -3.94
C ASP A 68 5.08 -13.05 -5.32
N LEU A 69 6.31 -13.00 -5.83
CA LEU A 69 6.62 -12.51 -7.19
C LEU A 69 5.89 -13.33 -8.27
N ALA A 70 5.90 -14.66 -8.16
CA ALA A 70 5.17 -15.53 -9.08
C ALA A 70 3.64 -15.32 -8.99
N MET A 71 3.11 -15.05 -7.80
CA MET A 71 1.69 -14.70 -7.63
C MET A 71 1.34 -13.33 -8.20
N ILE A 72 2.24 -12.36 -8.10
CA ILE A 72 2.08 -11.02 -8.69
C ILE A 72 1.98 -11.14 -10.21
N GLU A 73 2.93 -11.86 -10.83
CA GLU A 73 2.94 -12.13 -12.26
C GLU A 73 1.68 -12.92 -12.69
N GLY A 74 1.31 -13.96 -11.94
CA GLY A 74 0.12 -14.77 -12.22
C GLY A 74 -1.21 -14.00 -12.14
N HIS A 75 -1.26 -12.86 -11.46
CA HIS A 75 -2.41 -11.95 -11.44
C HIS A 75 -2.36 -10.88 -12.54
N GLY A 76 -1.32 -10.86 -13.38
CA GLY A 76 -1.16 -9.90 -14.47
C GLY A 76 -0.54 -8.57 -14.06
N TYR A 77 0.06 -8.49 -12.87
CA TYR A 77 0.83 -7.33 -12.42
C TYR A 77 2.31 -7.51 -12.75
N GLU A 78 3.08 -6.43 -12.70
CA GLU A 78 4.52 -6.46 -12.93
C GLU A 78 5.28 -6.72 -11.62
N PRO A 79 5.97 -7.87 -11.46
CA PRO A 79 6.74 -8.17 -10.26
C PRO A 79 8.05 -7.36 -10.23
N LEU A 80 8.32 -6.69 -9.10
CA LEU A 80 9.58 -6.01 -8.86
C LEU A 80 10.32 -6.67 -7.68
N PRO A 81 11.38 -7.44 -7.91
CA PRO A 81 12.22 -7.94 -6.82
C PRO A 81 12.81 -6.78 -6.01
N LEU A 82 12.89 -6.91 -4.68
CA LEU A 82 13.45 -5.86 -3.82
C LEU A 82 14.86 -5.42 -4.27
N ASP A 83 15.69 -6.37 -4.67
CA ASP A 83 17.07 -6.10 -5.10
C ASP A 83 17.13 -5.18 -6.33
N ASN A 84 16.06 -5.12 -7.12
CA ASN A 84 15.94 -4.28 -8.32
C ASN A 84 15.25 -2.94 -8.04
N LEU A 85 14.69 -2.74 -6.84
CA LEU A 85 13.88 -1.56 -6.50
C LEU A 85 14.64 -0.25 -6.76
N LYS A 86 15.87 -0.17 -6.26
CA LYS A 86 16.73 1.01 -6.37
C LYS A 86 17.00 1.42 -7.82
N ASP A 87 16.99 0.47 -8.75
CA ASP A 87 17.29 0.75 -10.15
C ASP A 87 16.06 1.14 -10.95
N HIS A 88 14.85 0.78 -10.51
CA HIS A 88 13.59 1.05 -11.21
C HIS A 88 12.74 2.13 -10.55
N ILE A 89 13.08 2.57 -9.31
CA ILE A 89 12.26 3.53 -8.54
C ILE A 89 11.96 4.84 -9.28
N HIS A 90 12.85 5.24 -10.20
CA HIS A 90 12.76 6.46 -10.99
C HIS A 90 11.64 6.43 -12.05
N GLU A 91 11.04 5.26 -12.31
CA GLU A 91 10.03 5.08 -13.36
C GLU A 91 8.60 5.37 -12.91
N PHE A 92 8.35 5.45 -11.61
CA PHE A 92 7.00 5.45 -11.07
C PHE A 92 6.46 6.86 -10.87
N ASP A 93 5.20 7.05 -11.24
CA ASP A 93 4.45 8.29 -11.01
C ASP A 93 3.83 8.30 -9.61
N ILE A 94 3.44 7.13 -9.10
CA ILE A 94 2.84 6.97 -7.77
C ILE A 94 3.47 5.77 -7.07
N ILE A 95 3.92 5.95 -5.83
CA ILE A 95 4.51 4.90 -4.99
C ILE A 95 3.70 4.75 -3.71
N PHE A 96 3.14 3.56 -3.48
CA PHE A 96 2.38 3.22 -2.28
C PHE A 96 3.22 2.33 -1.38
N ASN A 97 3.63 2.82 -0.22
CA ASN A 97 4.34 1.99 0.76
C ASN A 97 3.35 1.27 1.69
N THR A 98 3.46 -0.06 1.80
CA THR A 98 2.73 -0.85 2.80
C THR A 98 3.66 -1.55 3.80
N ILE A 99 4.97 -1.39 3.67
CA ILE A 99 5.99 -2.09 4.46
C ILE A 99 6.29 -1.28 5.74
N PRO A 100 6.10 -1.86 6.94
CA PRO A 100 6.36 -1.19 8.22
C PRO A 100 7.82 -1.28 8.64
N SER A 101 8.72 -0.98 7.71
CA SER A 101 10.17 -0.87 7.92
C SER A 101 10.76 0.04 6.85
N LEU A 102 11.84 0.74 7.17
CA LEU A 102 12.54 1.61 6.23
C LEU A 102 12.87 0.85 4.93
N ILE A 103 12.27 1.31 3.83
CA ILE A 103 12.36 0.74 2.48
C ILE A 103 12.74 1.81 1.45
N LEU A 104 12.23 3.04 1.63
CA LEU A 104 12.68 4.22 0.89
C LEU A 104 13.62 5.01 1.80
N ASP A 105 14.88 4.60 1.81
CA ASP A 105 15.96 5.30 2.49
C ASP A 105 16.46 6.50 1.67
N ASP A 106 17.38 7.26 2.26
CA ASP A 106 18.01 8.43 1.63
C ASP A 106 18.55 8.11 0.22
N GLU A 107 19.24 6.97 0.06
CA GLU A 107 19.85 6.58 -1.20
C GLU A 107 18.81 6.33 -2.30
N ILE A 108 17.75 5.59 -1.99
CA ILE A 108 16.66 5.33 -2.96
C ILE A 108 15.88 6.62 -3.26
N LEU A 109 15.64 7.46 -2.25
CA LEU A 109 14.90 8.72 -2.41
C LEU A 109 15.59 9.70 -3.36
N THR A 110 16.93 9.69 -3.47
CA THR A 110 17.64 10.51 -4.48
C THR A 110 17.25 10.19 -5.92
N LYS A 111 16.80 8.95 -6.18
CA LYS A 111 16.45 8.46 -7.51
C LYS A 111 14.95 8.58 -7.83
N VAL A 112 14.11 8.90 -6.85
CA VAL A 112 12.67 9.05 -7.07
C VAL A 112 12.41 10.23 -8.01
N LYS A 113 11.50 10.03 -8.97
CA LYS A 113 11.02 11.05 -9.90
C LYS A 113 10.48 12.26 -9.11
N LYS A 114 10.88 13.48 -9.47
CA LYS A 114 10.60 14.69 -8.64
C LYS A 114 9.11 15.01 -8.50
N ASP A 115 8.32 14.70 -9.52
CA ASP A 115 6.88 14.87 -9.57
C ASP A 115 6.10 13.63 -9.10
N ALA A 116 6.78 12.57 -8.64
CA ALA A 116 6.09 11.40 -8.09
C ALA A 116 5.39 11.72 -6.77
N LEU A 117 4.24 11.09 -6.58
CA LEU A 117 3.53 11.06 -5.31
C LEU A 117 3.91 9.80 -4.53
N ILE A 118 4.36 9.96 -3.28
CA ILE A 118 4.58 8.84 -2.37
C ILE A 118 3.49 8.84 -1.29
N ILE A 119 2.83 7.70 -1.10
CA ILE A 119 1.79 7.50 -0.08
C ILE A 119 2.26 6.39 0.86
N ASP A 120 2.56 6.74 2.11
CA ASP A 120 2.91 5.76 3.14
C ASP A 120 1.67 5.31 3.91
N LEU A 121 1.28 4.05 3.72
CA LEU A 121 0.18 3.38 4.41
C LEU A 121 0.67 2.60 5.63
N ALA A 122 1.99 2.48 5.82
CA ALA A 122 2.56 1.75 6.92
C ALA A 122 2.38 2.48 8.25
N SER A 123 2.06 1.72 9.29
CA SER A 123 2.02 2.21 10.66
C SER A 123 3.39 2.75 11.10
N LYS A 124 3.38 3.63 12.12
CA LYS A 124 4.61 4.15 12.73
C LYS A 124 5.63 3.03 13.01
N PRO A 125 6.91 3.22 12.66
CA PRO A 125 7.55 4.47 12.19
C PRO A 125 7.37 4.79 10.69
N GLY A 126 6.64 3.98 9.92
CA GLY A 126 6.55 4.11 8.46
C GLY A 126 7.64 3.30 7.75
N GLY A 127 7.77 3.50 6.44
CA GLY A 127 8.85 2.90 5.63
C GLY A 127 9.68 3.90 4.84
N ILE A 128 9.54 5.19 5.13
CA ILE A 128 10.19 6.27 4.38
C ILE A 128 11.04 7.09 5.33
N ASP A 129 12.23 7.48 4.87
CA ASP A 129 12.96 8.58 5.49
C ASP A 129 12.27 9.92 5.13
N PHE A 130 11.34 10.35 5.98
CA PHE A 130 10.55 11.56 5.76
C PHE A 130 11.39 12.84 5.74
N ASP A 131 12.49 12.88 6.50
CA ASP A 131 13.37 14.05 6.55
C ASP A 131 14.16 14.17 5.24
N ALA A 132 14.72 13.06 4.75
CA ALA A 132 15.37 13.01 3.45
C ALA A 132 14.39 13.35 2.31
N ALA A 133 13.20 12.75 2.31
CA ALA A 133 12.19 13.01 1.28
C ALA A 133 11.81 14.49 1.22
N LYS A 134 11.66 15.14 2.38
CA LYS A 134 11.42 16.59 2.49
C LYS A 134 12.60 17.40 1.98
N ALA A 135 13.83 17.03 2.33
CA ALA A 135 15.04 17.70 1.85
C ALA A 135 15.16 17.64 0.31
N TYR A 136 14.71 16.54 -0.31
CA TYR A 136 14.68 16.36 -1.76
C TYR A 136 13.48 16.99 -2.46
N GLY A 137 12.55 17.58 -1.71
CA GLY A 137 11.34 18.21 -2.25
C GLY A 137 10.31 17.21 -2.80
N LEU A 138 10.34 15.95 -2.34
CA LEU A 138 9.40 14.92 -2.78
C LEU A 138 8.05 15.09 -2.07
N LYS A 139 6.96 14.86 -2.80
CA LYS A 139 5.61 14.90 -2.24
C LYS A 139 5.32 13.57 -1.54
N VAL A 140 5.34 13.59 -0.20
CA VAL A 140 5.04 12.41 0.63
C VAL A 140 3.81 12.67 1.49
N ILE A 141 2.85 11.74 1.45
CA ILE A 141 1.66 11.74 2.29
C ILE A 141 1.70 10.53 3.21
N TRP A 142 1.76 10.78 4.52
CA TRP A 142 1.66 9.71 5.51
C TRP A 142 0.20 9.47 5.89
N ALA A 143 -0.42 8.48 5.24
CA ALA A 143 -1.84 8.23 5.28
C ALA A 143 -2.24 7.26 6.40
N LEU A 144 -2.14 7.73 7.64
CA LEU A 144 -2.52 6.96 8.82
C LEU A 144 -4.05 6.95 9.05
N SER A 145 -4.54 5.82 9.58
CA SER A 145 -5.92 5.62 10.04
C SER A 145 -6.99 5.78 8.96
N LEU A 146 -6.69 5.39 7.72
CA LEU A 146 -7.62 5.51 6.58
C LEU A 146 -8.98 4.84 6.80
N PRO A 147 -9.11 3.62 7.36
CA PRO A 147 -10.42 2.99 7.50
C PRO A 147 -11.43 3.86 8.26
N GLY A 148 -11.02 4.43 9.40
CA GLY A 148 -11.88 5.28 10.21
C GLY A 148 -12.14 6.67 9.60
N LYS A 149 -11.29 7.16 8.70
CA LYS A 149 -11.44 8.46 8.04
C LYS A 149 -12.32 8.38 6.79
N ILE A 150 -12.10 7.37 5.97
CA ILE A 150 -12.69 7.26 4.63
C ILE A 150 -13.97 6.42 4.64
N ALA A 151 -13.99 5.32 5.38
CA ALA A 151 -15.13 4.40 5.43
C ALA A 151 -15.54 4.09 6.88
N PRO A 152 -15.94 5.09 7.69
CA PRO A 152 -16.25 4.90 9.11
C PRO A 152 -17.40 3.91 9.34
N VAL A 153 -18.42 3.91 8.48
CA VAL A 153 -19.56 2.97 8.57
C VAL A 153 -19.11 1.54 8.33
N SER A 154 -18.38 1.30 7.23
CA SER A 154 -17.83 -0.03 6.89
C SER A 154 -16.85 -0.51 7.95
N SER A 155 -15.98 0.37 8.43
CA SER A 155 -15.03 0.07 9.52
C SER A 155 -15.75 -0.27 10.82
N GLY A 156 -16.83 0.43 11.16
CA GLY A 156 -17.67 0.12 12.30
C GLY A 156 -18.33 -1.26 12.17
N ALA A 157 -18.84 -1.60 10.99
CA ALA A 157 -19.42 -2.91 10.72
C ALA A 157 -18.39 -4.03 10.85
N ILE A 158 -17.19 -3.84 10.30
CA ILE A 158 -16.05 -4.74 10.43
C ILE A 158 -15.70 -5.00 11.90
N ILE A 159 -15.62 -3.95 12.71
CA ILE A 159 -15.31 -4.07 14.14
C ILE A 159 -16.39 -4.87 14.85
N LYS A 160 -17.67 -4.54 14.60
CA LYS A 160 -18.83 -5.25 15.16
C LYS A 160 -18.78 -6.74 14.80
N ASP A 161 -18.61 -7.07 13.52
CA ASP A 161 -18.58 -8.46 13.05
C ASP A 161 -17.38 -9.22 13.65
N THR A 162 -16.22 -8.58 13.76
CA THR A 162 -15.04 -9.17 14.42
C THR A 162 -15.32 -9.50 15.88
N ILE A 163 -15.92 -8.56 16.63
CA ILE A 163 -16.31 -8.78 18.03
C ILE A 163 -17.31 -9.92 18.16
N MET A 164 -18.34 -9.96 17.31
CA MET A 164 -19.36 -11.01 17.35
C MET A 164 -18.77 -12.39 17.05
N ASN A 165 -17.81 -12.48 16.12
CA ASN A 165 -17.11 -13.72 15.83
C ASN A 165 -16.26 -14.18 17.02
N ILE A 166 -15.53 -13.26 17.67
CA ILE A 166 -14.79 -13.55 18.90
C ILE A 166 -15.72 -14.10 19.98
N ILE A 167 -16.86 -13.43 20.23
CA ILE A 167 -17.85 -13.86 21.23
C ILE A 167 -18.37 -15.27 20.92
N LYS A 168 -18.74 -15.51 19.66
CA LYS A 168 -19.24 -16.82 19.20
C LYS A 168 -18.22 -17.94 19.37
N GLU A 169 -16.94 -17.67 19.08
CA GLU A 169 -15.86 -18.65 19.26
C GLU A 169 -15.57 -18.93 20.75
N LEU A 170 -15.75 -17.93 21.61
CA LEU A 170 -15.62 -18.07 23.07
C LEU A 170 -16.84 -18.71 23.74
N GLY A 171 -17.96 -18.87 23.03
CA GLY A 171 -19.16 -19.53 23.52
C GLY A 171 -19.95 -18.73 24.56
N VAL A 172 -19.84 -17.39 24.54
CA VAL A 172 -20.61 -16.45 25.38
C VAL A 172 -21.81 -15.91 24.61
#